data_AF-A0A5C6SFV4-F1
#
_entry.id   AF-A0A5C6SFV4-F1
#
_cell.length_a   1.000
_cell.length_b   1.000
_cell.length_c   1.000
_cell.angle_alpha   90.00
_cell.angle_beta   90.00
_cell.angle_gamma   90.00
#
_symmetry.space_group_name_H-M   'P 1'
#
loop_
_entity.id
_entity.type
_entity.pdbx_description
1 polymer ?
#
loop_
_entity_poly.entity_id
_entity_poly.type
_entity_poly.pdbx_seq_one_letter_code
_entity_poly.pdbx_strand_id
1 'polypeptide(L)'
;LLEEQRGFTRLEIAEILLEEVNDSTGLCIHKRGWTSIHAYAYIKLLERKDLWPKSLSHTSISKVLESAERMPDPIPEELSTKCTYAYKHDVPQYRKERSWRLDTFYESIGLCLYCICFGGISSNCSKASHRC
;
A
#
# COMPACT_ATOMS: atom_id res chain seq x y z
N LEU A 1 -4.88 -3.22 24.22
CA LEU A 1 -5.28 -1.83 23.86
C LEU A 1 -4.28 -1.12 22.95
N LEU A 2 -3.26 -0.37 23.40
CA LEU A 2 -2.45 0.43 22.44
C LEU A 2 -1.53 -0.42 21.53
N GLU A 3 -0.75 -1.34 22.10
CA GLU A 3 0.13 -2.23 21.30
C GLU A 3 -0.66 -3.18 20.39
N GLU A 4 -1.83 -3.61 20.85
CA GLU A 4 -2.77 -4.41 20.07
C GLU A 4 -3.32 -3.63 18.88
N GLN A 5 -3.74 -2.37 19.09
CA GLN A 5 -4.21 -1.50 18.02
C GLN A 5 -3.09 -1.17 17.02
N ARG A 6 -1.85 -1.04 17.49
CA ARG A 6 -0.67 -0.89 16.63
C ARG A 6 -0.37 -2.15 15.84
N GLY A 7 -0.56 -3.32 16.43
CA GLY A 7 -0.48 -4.61 15.74
C GLY A 7 -1.53 -4.69 14.64
N PHE A 8 -2.78 -4.38 14.98
CA PHE A 8 -3.90 -4.33 14.04
C PHE A 8 -3.65 -3.36 12.89
N THR A 9 -3.20 -2.13 13.20
CA THR A 9 -2.84 -1.11 12.20
C THR A 9 -1.79 -1.62 11.22
N ARG A 10 -0.75 -2.33 11.70
CA ARG A 10 0.28 -2.88 10.81
C ARG A 10 -0.27 -3.98 9.90
N LEU A 11 -1.20 -4.79 10.39
CA LEU A 11 -1.84 -5.83 9.60
C LEU A 11 -2.72 -5.23 8.51
N GLU A 12 -3.55 -4.25 8.84
CA GLU A 12 -4.38 -3.52 7.87
C GLU A 12 -3.54 -2.85 6.79
N ILE A 13 -2.45 -2.16 7.17
CA ILE A 13 -1.53 -1.58 6.16
C ILE A 13 -0.91 -2.67 5.29
N ALA A 14 -0.50 -3.80 5.86
CA ALA A 14 0.04 -4.92 5.09
C ALA A 14 -0.98 -5.48 4.09
N GLU A 15 -2.24 -5.62 4.51
CA GLU A 15 -3.33 -6.09 3.68
C GLU A 15 -3.62 -5.13 2.52
N ILE A 16 -3.73 -3.82 2.80
CA ILE A 16 -3.87 -2.77 1.78
C ILE A 16 -2.75 -2.90 0.73
N LEU A 17 -1.49 -3.03 1.17
CA LEU A 17 -0.35 -3.14 0.27
C LEU A 17 -0.34 -4.44 -0.54
N LEU A 18 -0.78 -5.57 0.03
CA LEU A 18 -0.76 -6.87 -0.63
C LEU A 18 -1.92 -7.07 -1.60
N GLU A 19 -3.11 -6.56 -1.27
CA GLU A 19 -4.28 -6.69 -2.16
C GLU A 19 -4.06 -5.99 -3.50
N GLU A 20 -3.24 -4.93 -3.51
CA GLU A 20 -2.82 -4.25 -4.75
C GLU A 20 -2.12 -5.18 -5.73
N VAL A 21 -1.38 -6.20 -5.26
CA VAL A 21 -0.71 -7.18 -6.14
C VAL A 21 -1.72 -7.86 -7.08
N ASN A 22 -2.96 -7.99 -6.63
CA ASN A 22 -4.05 -8.64 -7.36
C ASN A 22 -4.94 -7.62 -8.10
N ASP A 23 -4.47 -6.39 -8.35
CA ASP A 23 -5.24 -5.37 -9.06
C ASP A 23 -5.80 -5.91 -10.39
N SER A 24 -7.13 -5.96 -10.45
CA SER A 24 -7.88 -6.50 -11.57
C SER A 24 -8.00 -5.52 -12.75
N THR A 25 -7.62 -4.25 -12.57
CA THR A 25 -7.76 -3.21 -13.60
C THR A 25 -6.79 -3.36 -14.76
N GLY A 26 -5.66 -4.05 -14.57
CA GLY A 26 -4.68 -4.36 -15.63
C GLY A 26 -4.70 -5.81 -16.10
N LEU A 27 -5.85 -6.47 -16.14
CA LEU A 27 -5.95 -7.87 -16.55
C LEU A 27 -5.84 -8.04 -18.07
N CYS A 28 -4.86 -8.82 -18.51
CA CYS A 28 -4.87 -9.38 -19.86
C CYS A 28 -5.83 -10.57 -19.91
N ILE A 29 -6.93 -10.47 -20.66
CA ILE A 29 -7.90 -11.58 -20.83
C ILE A 29 -7.26 -12.87 -21.35
N HIS A 30 -6.11 -12.76 -22.04
CA HIS A 30 -5.36 -13.89 -22.60
C HIS A 30 -4.27 -14.41 -21.66
N LYS A 31 -4.18 -13.88 -20.42
CA LYS A 31 -3.22 -14.28 -19.37
C LYS A 31 -1.76 -14.36 -19.84
N ARG A 32 -1.35 -13.50 -20.77
CA ARG A 32 0.01 -13.50 -21.37
C ARG A 32 1.07 -12.79 -20.52
N GLY A 33 0.93 -12.82 -19.19
CA GLY A 33 1.92 -12.28 -18.26
C GLY A 33 1.96 -10.75 -18.12
N TRP A 34 1.11 -9.99 -18.81
CA TRP A 34 1.03 -8.52 -18.64
C TRP A 34 0.78 -8.10 -17.19
N THR A 35 -0.24 -8.67 -16.56
CA THR A 35 -0.54 -8.41 -15.14
C THR A 35 0.59 -8.90 -14.24
N SER A 36 1.26 -9.99 -14.61
CA SER A 36 2.36 -10.58 -13.84
C SER A 36 3.61 -9.69 -13.80
N ILE A 37 3.96 -8.99 -14.89
CA ILE A 37 5.12 -8.09 -14.89
C ILE A 37 4.89 -6.86 -14.00
N HIS A 38 3.68 -6.29 -14.02
CA HIS A 38 3.33 -5.16 -13.17
C HIS A 38 3.23 -5.56 -11.70
N ALA A 39 2.61 -6.71 -11.41
CA ALA A 39 2.58 -7.26 -10.06
C ALA A 39 3.99 -7.56 -9.52
N TYR A 40 4.88 -8.11 -10.35
CA TYR A 40 6.27 -8.35 -9.97
C TYR A 40 7.03 -7.04 -9.68
N ALA A 41 6.90 -6.05 -10.57
CA ALA A 41 7.51 -4.74 -10.40
C ALA A 41 6.99 -4.03 -9.13
N TYR A 42 5.70 -4.20 -8.81
CA TYR A 42 5.08 -3.71 -7.59
C TYR A 42 5.68 -4.36 -6.34
N ILE A 43 5.77 -5.70 -6.30
CA ILE A 43 6.41 -6.44 -5.20
C ILE A 43 7.86 -5.98 -5.00
N LYS A 44 8.62 -5.83 -6.09
CA LYS A 44 10.00 -5.33 -6.04
C LYS A 44 10.08 -3.90 -5.50
N LEU A 45 9.10 -3.06 -5.81
CA LEU A 45 9.03 -1.71 -5.27
C LEU A 45 8.71 -1.72 -3.76
N LEU A 46 7.79 -2.58 -3.31
CA LEU A 46 7.51 -2.77 -1.88
C LEU A 46 8.75 -3.21 -1.11
N GLU A 47 9.50 -4.19 -1.64
CA GLU A 47 10.77 -4.64 -1.05
C GLU A 47 11.78 -3.49 -0.95
N ARG A 48 12.00 -2.73 -2.05
CA ARG A 48 12.95 -1.60 -2.09
C ARG A 48 12.57 -0.44 -1.15
N LYS A 49 11.29 -0.31 -0.79
CA LYS A 49 10.76 0.76 0.07
C LYS A 49 10.56 0.33 1.52
N ASP A 50 11.01 -0.88 1.89
CA ASP A 50 10.76 -1.49 3.20
C ASP A 50 9.27 -1.58 3.57
N LEU A 51 8.40 -1.69 2.55
CA LEU A 51 6.95 -1.79 2.69
C LEU A 51 6.45 -3.24 2.61
N TRP A 52 7.33 -4.19 2.30
CA TRP A 52 6.99 -5.62 2.36
C TRP A 52 6.60 -6.02 3.79
N PRO A 53 5.58 -6.89 4.02
CA PRO A 53 5.06 -7.19 5.35
C PRO A 53 6.13 -7.55 6.40
N LYS A 54 7.17 -8.26 5.98
CA LYS A 54 8.29 -8.64 6.84
C LYS A 54 9.04 -7.42 7.44
N SER A 55 9.09 -6.30 6.72
CA SER A 55 9.80 -5.08 7.12
C SER A 55 8.95 -4.15 7.99
N LEU A 56 7.62 -4.33 8.00
CA LEU A 56 6.68 -3.45 8.73
C LEU A 56 6.78 -3.57 10.25
N SER A 57 7.14 -4.74 10.77
CA SER A 57 7.33 -4.98 12.21
C SER A 57 8.46 -4.13 12.80
N HIS A 58 9.47 -3.80 11.98
CA HIS A 58 10.67 -3.07 12.38
C HIS A 58 10.57 -1.56 12.12
N THR A 59 9.48 -1.11 11.51
CA THR A 59 9.28 0.28 11.09
C THR A 59 8.16 0.94 11.88
N SER A 60 8.31 2.22 12.20
CA SER A 60 7.25 3.02 12.81
C SER A 60 6.08 3.16 11.84
N ILE A 61 4.85 3.07 12.34
CA ILE A 61 3.63 3.19 11.52
C ILE A 61 3.60 4.49 10.71
N SER A 62 4.02 5.63 11.28
CA SER A 62 4.15 6.91 10.56
C SER A 62 4.99 6.80 9.29
N LYS A 63 6.21 6.27 9.42
CA LYS A 63 7.14 6.09 8.31
C LYS A 63 6.60 5.11 7.26
N VAL A 64 5.89 4.06 7.67
CA VAL A 64 5.24 3.12 6.74
C VAL A 64 4.18 3.87 5.93
N LEU A 65 3.27 4.58 6.61
CA LEU A 65 2.19 5.34 5.98
C LEU A 65 2.72 6.40 5.01
N GLU A 66 3.68 7.22 5.45
CA GLU A 66 4.31 8.26 4.60
C GLU A 66 4.98 7.64 3.37
N SER A 67 5.67 6.51 3.54
CA SER A 67 6.31 5.80 2.42
C SER A 67 5.29 5.21 1.47
N ALA A 68 4.21 4.61 1.98
CA ALA A 68 3.13 4.02 1.18
C ALA A 68 2.39 5.08 0.36
N GLU A 69 2.06 6.23 0.94
CA GLU A 69 1.41 7.37 0.24
C GLU A 69 2.27 7.93 -0.91
N ARG A 70 3.58 8.04 -0.68
CA ARG A 70 4.51 8.64 -1.64
C ARG A 70 5.07 7.63 -2.65
N MET A 71 4.78 6.34 -2.48
CA MET A 71 5.24 5.32 -3.40
C MET A 71 4.64 5.59 -4.80
N PRO A 72 5.46 5.66 -5.86
CA PRO A 72 4.95 5.82 -7.22
C PRO A 72 4.37 4.50 -7.75
N ASP A 73 3.72 4.57 -8.91
CA ASP A 73 3.43 3.35 -9.66
C ASP A 73 4.74 2.68 -10.12
N PRO A 74 4.83 1.34 -10.05
CA PRO A 74 5.99 0.61 -10.52
C PRO A 74 6.06 0.64 -12.04
N ILE A 75 7.27 0.78 -12.56
CA ILE A 75 7.57 0.63 -13.99
C ILE A 75 8.23 -0.76 -14.14
N PRO A 76 7.63 -1.70 -14.87
CA PRO A 76 8.24 -3.00 -15.11
C PRO A 76 9.57 -2.87 -15.87
N GLU A 77 10.62 -3.48 -15.33
CA GLU A 77 11.93 -3.56 -16.00
C GLU A 77 11.98 -4.81 -16.89
N GLU A 78 11.16 -5.82 -16.59
CA GLU A 78 11.04 -7.05 -17.34
C GLU A 78 10.26 -6.85 -18.64
N LEU A 79 10.77 -7.44 -19.72
CA LEU A 79 10.02 -7.54 -20.96
C LEU A 79 8.91 -8.58 -20.82
N SER A 80 7.65 -8.17 -20.99
CA SER A 80 6.56 -9.14 -21.15
C SER A 80 6.74 -9.90 -22.46
N THR A 81 6.24 -11.14 -22.51
CA THR A 81 6.01 -11.79 -23.79
C THR A 81 5.09 -10.92 -24.63
N LYS A 82 5.36 -10.79 -25.94
CA LYS A 82 4.55 -9.94 -26.81
C LYS A 82 3.08 -10.40 -26.77
N CYS A 83 2.20 -9.51 -26.31
CA CYS A 83 0.76 -9.73 -26.41
C CYS A 83 0.25 -9.12 -27.72
N THR A 84 -0.38 -9.93 -28.56
CA THR A 84 -1.04 -9.47 -29.80
C THR A 84 -2.16 -8.46 -29.54
N TYR A 85 -2.65 -8.39 -28.29
CA TYR A 85 -3.70 -7.48 -27.85
C TYR A 85 -3.18 -6.44 -26.85
N ALA A 86 -1.88 -6.11 -26.88
CA ALA A 86 -1.29 -5.12 -25.97
C ALA A 86 -2.03 -3.76 -26.01
N TYR A 87 -2.60 -3.40 -27.16
CA TYR A 87 -3.42 -2.19 -27.31
C TYR A 87 -4.72 -2.18 -26.49
N LYS A 88 -5.14 -3.33 -25.94
CA LYS A 88 -6.31 -3.46 -25.04
C LYS A 88 -5.91 -3.54 -23.57
N HIS A 89 -4.62 -3.46 -23.27
CA HIS A 89 -4.17 -3.53 -21.90
C HIS A 89 -4.19 -2.14 -21.30
N ASP A 90 -4.78 -2.03 -20.12
CA ASP A 90 -4.60 -0.88 -19.26
C ASP A 90 -3.42 -1.12 -18.30
N VAL A 91 -2.70 -0.04 -18.01
CA VAL A 91 -1.66 -0.03 -16.98
C VAL A 91 -2.37 0.05 -15.63
N PRO A 92 -2.09 -0.87 -14.69
CA PRO A 92 -2.67 -0.79 -13.34
C PRO A 92 -2.36 0.55 -12.66
N GLN A 93 -3.32 1.07 -11.90
CA GLN A 93 -3.20 2.37 -11.21
C GLN A 93 -2.98 2.20 -9.71
N TYR A 94 -1.96 1.41 -9.33
CA TYR A 94 -1.68 1.03 -7.94
C TYR A 94 -1.70 2.22 -6.97
N ARG A 95 -1.02 3.32 -7.30
CA ARG A 95 -0.96 4.52 -6.45
C ARG A 95 -2.34 5.09 -6.16
N LYS A 96 -3.21 5.13 -7.15
CA LYS A 96 -4.56 5.69 -7.00
C LYS A 96 -5.38 4.80 -6.07
N GLU A 97 -5.40 3.50 -6.32
CA GLU A 97 -6.12 2.52 -5.50
C GLU A 97 -5.59 2.52 -4.06
N ARG A 98 -4.27 2.56 -3.87
CA ARG A 98 -3.63 2.63 -2.55
C ARG A 98 -4.02 3.88 -1.80
N SER A 99 -3.99 5.03 -2.48
CA SER A 99 -4.34 6.30 -1.85
C SER A 99 -5.77 6.27 -1.35
N TRP A 100 -6.71 5.78 -2.18
CA TRP A 100 -8.12 5.65 -1.79
C TRP A 100 -8.31 4.71 -0.59
N ARG A 101 -7.57 3.60 -0.54
CA ARG A 101 -7.63 2.63 0.57
C ARG A 101 -7.00 3.18 1.85
N LEU A 102 -5.87 3.87 1.75
CA LEU A 102 -5.25 4.54 2.88
C LEU A 102 -6.15 5.65 3.44
N ASP A 103 -6.81 6.42 2.58
CA ASP A 103 -7.80 7.42 3.00
C ASP A 103 -8.96 6.78 3.78
N THR A 104 -9.53 5.68 3.25
CA THR A 104 -10.57 4.91 3.93
C THR A 104 -10.10 4.35 5.27
N PHE A 105 -8.85 3.89 5.33
CA PHE A 105 -8.21 3.40 6.55
C PHE A 105 -8.03 4.50 7.59
N TYR A 106 -7.65 5.71 7.18
CA TYR A 106 -7.55 6.85 8.08
C TYR A 106 -8.89 7.24 8.69
N GLU A 107 -9.98 7.11 7.93
CA GLU A 107 -11.34 7.34 8.43
C GLU A 107 -11.80 6.26 9.43
N SER A 108 -11.35 5.01 9.27
CA SER A 108 -11.81 3.86 10.08
C SER A 108 -11.11 3.71 11.43
N ILE A 109 -9.89 4.24 11.57
CA ILE A 109 -8.99 3.98 12.69
C ILE A 109 -9.53 4.45 14.07
N GLY A 110 -10.47 5.41 14.13
CA GLY A 110 -11.14 5.84 15.37
C GLY A 110 -10.26 6.44 16.48
N LEU A 111 -8.93 6.43 16.32
CA LEU A 111 -7.92 7.04 17.18
C LEU A 111 -7.16 8.13 16.44
N CYS A 112 -6.58 9.06 17.19
CA CYS A 112 -5.74 10.07 16.60
C CYS A 112 -4.49 9.43 15.96
N LEU A 113 -4.18 9.77 14.70
CA LEU A 113 -2.98 9.30 13.99
C LEU A 113 -1.70 9.45 14.82
N TYR A 114 -1.60 10.55 15.57
CA TYR A 114 -0.52 10.81 16.53
C TYR A 114 -0.37 9.72 17.61
N CYS A 115 -1.48 9.23 18.15
CA CYS A 115 -1.54 8.22 19.19
C CYS A 115 -0.95 6.89 18.68
N ILE A 116 -1.29 6.54 17.45
CA ILE A 116 -0.83 5.34 16.76
C ILE A 116 0.65 5.47 16.39
N CYS A 117 1.04 6.62 15.81
CA CYS A 117 2.39 6.90 15.34
C CYS A 117 3.41 6.99 16.49
N PHE A 118 3.09 7.64 17.62
CA PHE A 118 4.08 8.03 18.64
C PHE A 118 3.94 7.35 20.02
N GLY A 119 2.80 6.76 20.35
CA GLY A 119 2.67 5.91 21.54
C GLY A 119 2.48 6.66 22.86
N GLY A 120 2.24 7.96 22.81
CA GLY A 120 1.83 8.75 23.97
C GLY A 120 0.32 8.98 23.96
N ILE A 121 -0.32 8.80 25.11
CA ILE A 121 -1.65 9.36 25.36
C ILE A 121 -1.45 10.88 25.49
N SER A 122 -1.61 11.63 24.41
CA SER A 122 -1.65 13.09 24.51
C SER A 122 -3.02 13.50 25.03
N SER A 123 -3.10 14.50 25.91
CA SER A 123 -4.37 15.07 26.38
C SER A 123 -5.15 15.82 25.30
N ASN A 124 -4.60 15.96 24.08
CA ASN A 124 -5.16 16.72 22.95
C ASN A 124 -5.78 15.85 21.85
N CYS A 125 -6.09 14.57 22.10
CA CYS A 125 -6.58 13.63 21.08
C CYS A 125 -8.04 13.83 20.64
N SER A 126 -8.59 15.03 20.85
CA SER A 126 -9.97 15.40 20.45
C SER A 126 -10.07 15.93 19.01
N LYS A 127 -8.97 16.00 18.27
CA LYS A 127 -8.97 16.39 16.85
C LYS A 127 -8.38 15.29 15.98
N ALA A 128 -9.16 14.87 14.99
CA ALA A 128 -8.66 14.11 13.85
C ALA A 128 -7.59 14.96 13.15
N SER A 129 -6.32 14.76 13.52
CA SER A 129 -5.19 15.37 12.82
C SER A 129 -4.97 14.59 11.53
N HIS A 130 -4.93 15.29 10.41
CA HIS A 130 -4.84 14.69 9.08
C HIS A 130 -3.43 14.23 8.68
N ARG A 131 -2.40 14.38 9.54
CA ARG A 131 -1.03 13.96 9.21
C ARG A 131 -0.23 13.50 10.43
N CYS A 132 0.53 12.41 10.24
CA CYS A 132 1.83 12.20 10.86
C CYS A 132 2.89 12.92 9.98
#